data_AF-M5RTE7-F1
#
_entry.id   AF-M5RTE7-F1
#
_cell.length_a   1.000
_cell.length_b   1.000
_cell.length_c   1.000
_cell.angle_alpha   90.00
_cell.angle_beta   90.00
_cell.angle_gamma   90.00
#
_symmetry.space_group_name_H-M   'P 1'
#
loop_
_entity.id
_entity.type
_entity.pdbx_description
1 polymer ?
#
loop_
_entity_poly.entity_id
_entity_poly.type
_entity_poly.pdbx_seq_one_letter_code
_entity_poly.pdbx_strand_id
1 'polypeptide(L)'
;MIGEIWIKGASVTAGYWNRDEENRQRFAALTADGRVGFCRTGDLGFLDDGQLYVTGRIKDVVILRGRNLYPQDIEATVREIIGNDGGQCAAFSVEGPRGEGLAIVAEVPRHSDESAYPDWVRSIRRTVIDVHEVDPRNVLLVRPATVPLTSSGKVQRHRCRKMFDADEIRCKYRYDRKFLSEQAPIAIPKLPEHPTAADREPLTRMIEAWLAEWLVVRAGVAPHTVELDKPFADYGLDSMTSVELSGETEDWSGIELTPIVAWNHPTVAQLSRFIAKELIGSETSENQLVREPSIANTSHNGAPTRESVDESVSQDVSPEELEALLSEIEQLSDAEIDAALSDKKKT
;
A
#
# COMPACT_ATOMS: atom_id res chain seq x y z
N MET A 1 24.81 -3.66 4.47
CA MET A 1 24.33 -2.38 5.04
C MET A 1 24.61 -1.30 4.01
N ILE A 2 23.63 -0.46 3.67
CA ILE A 2 23.78 0.63 2.69
C ILE A 2 24.14 1.91 3.43
N GLY A 3 25.09 2.69 2.92
CA GLY A 3 25.53 3.96 3.50
C GLY A 3 25.89 5.01 2.44
N GLU A 4 26.15 6.24 2.88
CA GLU A 4 26.64 7.28 1.99
C GLU A 4 28.10 7.01 1.58
N ILE A 5 28.38 7.09 0.28
CA ILE A 5 29.71 6.90 -0.27
C ILE A 5 30.51 8.18 -0.04
N TRP A 6 31.60 8.10 0.73
CA TRP A 6 32.51 9.21 0.98
C TRP A 6 33.86 8.92 0.33
N ILE A 7 34.42 9.91 -0.37
CA ILE A 7 35.69 9.75 -1.10
C ILE A 7 36.75 10.71 -0.55
N LYS A 8 38.02 10.29 -0.61
CA LYS A 8 39.19 11.11 -0.26
C LYS A 8 40.32 10.81 -1.23
N GLY A 9 40.97 11.85 -1.75
CA GLY A 9 42.09 11.71 -2.68
C GLY A 9 42.44 13.01 -3.38
N ALA A 10 43.55 13.01 -4.12
CA ALA A 10 44.07 14.20 -4.82
C ALA A 10 43.12 14.76 -5.89
N SER A 11 42.16 13.95 -6.37
CA SER A 11 41.17 14.35 -7.37
C SER A 11 39.94 15.06 -6.79
N VAL A 12 39.82 15.17 -5.47
CA VAL A 12 38.73 15.90 -4.82
C VAL A 12 38.95 17.41 -5.00
N THR A 13 37.94 18.13 -5.46
CA THR A 13 37.99 19.59 -5.66
C THR A 13 38.20 20.34 -4.33
N ALA A 14 38.75 21.55 -4.39
CA ALA A 14 38.86 22.47 -3.25
C ALA A 14 37.49 22.96 -2.72
N GLY A 15 36.43 22.81 -3.53
CA GLY A 15 35.06 23.13 -3.18
C GLY A 15 34.36 24.01 -4.21
N TYR A 16 33.19 24.51 -3.84
CA TYR A 16 32.43 25.51 -4.58
C TYR A 16 32.98 26.91 -4.35
N TRP A 17 32.90 27.76 -5.37
CA TRP A 17 33.35 29.15 -5.29
C TRP A 17 32.51 29.95 -4.28
N ASN A 18 33.17 30.56 -3.29
CA ASN A 18 32.57 31.46 -2.30
C ASN A 18 31.41 30.84 -1.50
N ARG A 19 31.56 29.57 -1.09
CA ARG A 19 30.53 28.78 -0.40
C ARG A 19 31.13 28.04 0.81
N ASP A 20 31.76 28.79 1.72
CA ASP A 20 32.58 28.23 2.80
C ASP A 20 31.85 27.21 3.69
N GLU A 21 30.59 27.46 4.02
CA GLU A 21 29.81 26.55 4.86
C GLU A 21 29.48 25.24 4.13
N GLU A 22 28.99 25.32 2.89
CA GLU A 22 28.74 24.13 2.06
C GLU A 22 30.05 23.36 1.81
N ASN A 23 31.17 24.08 1.66
CA ASN A 23 32.48 23.47 1.46
C ASN A 23 32.94 22.69 2.69
N ARG A 24 32.77 23.25 3.89
CA ARG A 24 33.08 22.55 5.14
C ARG A 24 32.24 21.29 5.29
N GLN A 25 30.93 21.40 5.08
CA GLN A 25 30.02 20.27 5.24
C GLN A 25 30.24 19.17 4.19
N ARG A 26 30.60 19.54 2.96
CA ARG A 26 30.66 18.61 1.82
C ARG A 26 32.04 18.06 1.53
N PHE A 27 33.10 18.87 1.62
CA PHE A 27 34.46 18.50 1.21
C PHE A 27 35.45 18.35 2.38
N ALA A 28 35.07 18.76 3.58
CA ALA A 28 35.88 18.62 4.80
C ALA A 28 35.19 17.77 5.88
N ALA A 29 34.40 16.78 5.46
CA ALA A 29 33.64 15.95 6.40
C ALA A 29 34.58 15.15 7.32
N LEU A 30 34.11 14.99 8.57
CA LEU A 30 34.76 14.25 9.66
C LEU A 30 34.03 12.92 9.85
N THR A 31 34.75 11.82 9.84
CA THR A 31 34.21 10.49 10.18
C THR A 31 34.09 10.32 11.70
N ALA A 32 33.25 9.40 12.15
CA ALA A 32 33.06 9.12 13.58
C ALA A 32 34.35 8.72 14.32
N ASP A 33 35.31 8.13 13.61
CA ASP A 33 36.64 7.77 14.12
C ASP A 33 37.69 8.89 13.98
N GLY A 34 37.26 10.12 13.65
CA GLY A 34 38.10 11.32 13.69
C GLY A 34 38.91 11.62 12.43
N ARG A 35 38.68 10.90 11.32
CA ARG A 35 39.40 11.14 10.06
C ARG A 35 38.75 12.30 9.30
N VAL A 36 39.58 13.25 8.85
CA VAL A 36 39.15 14.47 8.14
C VAL A 36 39.43 14.43 6.64
N GLY A 37 38.74 15.32 5.92
CA GLY A 37 39.01 15.59 4.50
C GLY A 37 38.28 14.62 3.56
N PHE A 38 37.11 14.14 3.97
CA PHE A 38 36.24 13.36 3.11
C PHE A 38 35.27 14.26 2.35
N CYS A 39 35.09 13.93 1.08
CA CYS A 39 34.03 14.46 0.25
C CYS A 39 32.80 13.57 0.33
N ARG A 40 31.71 14.13 0.85
CA ARG A 40 30.38 13.51 0.87
C ARG A 40 29.79 13.56 -0.53
N THR A 41 29.69 12.42 -1.20
CA THR A 41 29.21 12.37 -2.59
C THR A 41 27.69 12.58 -2.67
N GLY A 42 26.95 12.30 -1.59
CA GLY A 42 25.49 12.19 -1.60
C GLY A 42 24.97 10.96 -2.36
N ASP A 43 25.85 10.11 -2.87
CA ASP A 43 25.51 8.84 -3.50
C ASP A 43 25.51 7.74 -2.42
N LEU A 44 24.57 6.80 -2.52
CA LEU A 44 24.41 5.67 -1.61
C LEU A 44 25.05 4.42 -2.22
N GLY A 45 25.56 3.53 -1.36
CA GLY A 45 26.10 2.26 -1.81
C GLY A 45 26.52 1.34 -0.68
N PHE A 46 27.04 0.19 -1.06
CA PHE A 46 27.59 -0.81 -0.16
C PHE A 46 28.80 -1.50 -0.79
N LEU A 47 29.63 -2.10 0.06
CA LEU A 47 30.73 -2.95 -0.37
C LEU A 47 30.29 -4.41 -0.34
N ASP A 48 30.58 -5.14 -1.41
CA ASP A 48 30.39 -6.58 -1.51
C ASP A 48 31.55 -7.18 -2.32
N ASP A 49 32.17 -8.23 -1.79
CA ASP A 49 33.38 -8.87 -2.34
C ASP A 49 34.49 -7.88 -2.78
N GLY A 50 34.69 -6.83 -1.99
CA GLY A 50 35.71 -5.80 -2.25
C GLY A 50 35.36 -4.81 -3.37
N GLN A 51 34.15 -4.90 -3.93
CA GLN A 51 33.63 -3.97 -4.93
C GLN A 51 32.58 -3.04 -4.35
N LEU A 52 32.54 -1.80 -4.84
CA LEU A 52 31.57 -0.79 -4.44
C LEU A 52 30.37 -0.78 -5.40
N TYR A 53 29.19 -1.06 -4.86
CA TYR A 53 27.93 -1.00 -5.58
C TYR A 53 27.20 0.30 -5.24
N VAL A 54 26.84 1.08 -6.27
CA VAL A 54 26.11 2.35 -6.10
C VAL A 54 24.61 2.08 -6.22
N THR A 55 23.84 2.45 -5.20
CA THR A 55 22.41 2.16 -5.07
C THR A 55 21.53 3.40 -5.18
N GLY A 56 22.07 4.56 -5.58
CA GLY A 56 21.28 5.76 -5.85
C GLY A 56 21.79 7.00 -5.13
N ARG A 57 20.92 7.98 -4.91
CA ARG A 57 21.27 9.26 -4.27
C ARG A 57 20.45 9.51 -3.03
N ILE A 58 21.07 10.02 -1.98
CA ILE A 58 20.42 10.29 -0.69
C ILE A 58 19.21 11.24 -0.81
N LYS A 59 19.25 12.17 -1.78
CA LYS A 59 18.18 13.13 -2.04
C LYS A 59 17.10 12.60 -2.98
N ASP A 60 17.37 11.49 -3.66
CA ASP A 60 16.46 10.90 -4.65
C ASP A 60 15.72 9.67 -4.07
N VAL A 61 16.08 9.19 -2.87
CA VAL A 61 15.35 8.10 -2.21
C VAL A 61 13.91 8.52 -1.96
N VAL A 62 12.97 7.69 -2.41
CA VAL A 62 11.55 7.84 -2.10
C VAL A 62 11.32 7.16 -0.76
N ILE A 63 11.01 7.95 0.26
CA ILE A 63 10.66 7.42 1.58
C ILE A 63 9.14 7.34 1.62
N LEU A 64 8.59 6.13 1.81
CA LEU A 64 7.15 5.93 1.94
C LEU A 64 6.89 4.98 3.10
N ARG A 65 6.05 5.41 4.06
CA ARG A 65 5.65 4.60 5.23
C ARG A 65 6.87 4.03 5.99
N GLY A 66 7.94 4.82 6.13
CA GLY A 66 9.18 4.42 6.81
C GLY A 66 10.09 3.47 6.01
N ARG A 67 9.76 3.15 4.75
CA ARG A 67 10.60 2.34 3.85
C ARG A 67 11.33 3.22 2.84
N ASN A 68 12.59 2.89 2.60
CA ASN A 68 13.39 3.51 1.55
C ASN A 68 13.19 2.76 0.24
N LEU A 69 12.60 3.44 -0.75
CA LEU A 69 12.42 2.96 -2.11
C LEU A 69 13.37 3.71 -3.03
N TYR A 70 14.02 2.97 -3.92
CA TYR A 70 14.99 3.51 -4.86
C TYR A 70 14.32 3.71 -6.23
N PRO A 71 14.10 4.97 -6.67
CA PRO A 71 13.35 5.22 -7.90
C PRO A 71 13.90 4.53 -9.13
N GLN A 72 15.22 4.39 -9.24
CA GLN A 72 15.82 3.75 -10.43
C GLN A 72 15.44 2.28 -10.55
N ASP A 73 15.15 1.59 -9.44
CA ASP A 73 14.74 0.18 -9.45
C ASP A 73 13.28 0.08 -9.92
N ILE A 74 12.41 0.97 -9.42
CA ILE A 74 11.03 1.11 -9.89
C ILE A 74 11.01 1.45 -11.39
N GLU A 75 11.82 2.42 -11.81
CA GLU A 75 11.94 2.83 -13.21
C GLU A 75 12.49 1.72 -14.12
N ALA A 76 13.34 0.83 -13.60
CA ALA A 76 13.81 -0.34 -14.33
C ALA A 76 12.66 -1.33 -14.54
N THR A 77 11.92 -1.66 -13.49
CA THR A 77 10.73 -2.52 -13.58
C THR A 77 9.70 -1.97 -14.57
N VAL A 78 9.42 -0.66 -14.53
CA VAL A 78 8.47 -0.03 -15.46
C VAL A 78 8.96 -0.10 -16.91
N ARG A 79 10.27 0.11 -17.15
CA ARG A 79 10.84 0.00 -18.50
C ARG A 79 10.76 -1.41 -19.07
N GLU A 80 10.92 -2.44 -18.24
CA GLU A 80 10.78 -3.84 -18.69
C GLU A 80 9.36 -4.15 -19.19
N ILE A 81 8.34 -3.55 -18.56
CA ILE A 81 6.92 -3.75 -18.93
C ILE A 81 6.57 -3.04 -20.24
N ILE A 82 7.05 -1.80 -20.43
CA ILE A 82 6.79 -1.04 -21.65
C ILE A 82 7.64 -1.56 -22.82
N GLY A 83 8.79 -2.17 -22.51
CA GLY A 83 9.74 -2.72 -23.47
C GLY A 83 10.82 -1.72 -23.90
N ASN A 84 11.82 -2.22 -24.64
CA ASN A 84 12.99 -1.44 -25.05
C ASN A 84 12.69 -0.26 -25.99
N ASP A 85 11.54 -0.29 -26.67
CA ASP A 85 11.07 0.84 -27.49
C ASP A 85 10.37 1.93 -26.65
N GLY A 86 10.12 1.64 -25.37
CA GLY A 86 9.72 2.60 -24.35
C GLY A 86 10.85 3.58 -24.06
N GLY A 87 10.47 4.82 -23.73
CA GLY A 87 11.43 5.87 -23.47
C GLY A 87 11.90 5.89 -22.02
N GLN A 88 12.06 7.10 -21.50
CA GLN A 88 12.48 7.33 -20.12
C GLN A 88 11.33 7.13 -19.13
N CYS A 89 11.68 6.79 -17.89
CA CYS A 89 10.75 6.68 -16.78
C CYS A 89 11.26 7.51 -15.59
N ALA A 90 10.35 8.14 -14.86
CA ALA A 90 10.64 8.82 -13.62
C ALA A 90 9.68 8.35 -12.52
N ALA A 91 10.24 7.87 -11.41
CA ALA A 91 9.50 7.58 -10.19
C ALA A 91 9.86 8.60 -9.10
N PHE A 92 8.87 9.11 -8.38
CA PHE A 92 9.08 10.11 -7.32
C PHE A 92 7.93 10.11 -6.30
N SER A 93 8.22 10.63 -5.11
CA SER A 93 7.20 10.83 -4.08
C SER A 93 6.34 12.04 -4.42
N VAL A 94 5.05 11.92 -4.14
CA VAL A 94 4.05 12.99 -4.24
C VAL A 94 3.29 13.12 -2.94
N GLU A 95 2.96 14.35 -2.56
CA GLU A 95 2.09 14.60 -1.42
C GLU A 95 0.63 14.43 -1.84
N GLY A 96 -0.22 14.06 -0.89
CA GLY A 96 -1.66 14.06 -1.11
C GLY A 96 -2.45 13.95 0.19
N PRO A 97 -3.79 13.82 0.10
CA PRO A 97 -4.68 13.98 1.25
C PRO A 97 -4.40 13.04 2.43
N ARG A 98 -3.85 11.84 2.18
CA ARG A 98 -3.46 10.85 3.20
C ARG A 98 -1.93 10.72 3.37
N GLY A 99 -1.19 11.76 3.02
CA GLY A 99 0.26 11.78 3.06
C GLY A 99 0.91 11.32 1.76
N GLU A 100 2.20 11.01 1.87
CA GLU A 100 3.08 10.71 0.74
C GLU A 100 2.65 9.44 -0.02
N GLY A 101 2.78 9.48 -1.34
CA GLY A 101 2.53 8.37 -2.25
C GLY A 101 3.55 8.32 -3.38
N LEU A 102 3.48 7.27 -4.21
CA LEU A 102 4.36 7.10 -5.36
C LEU A 102 3.66 7.57 -6.64
N ALA A 103 4.34 8.42 -7.42
CA ALA A 103 3.95 8.73 -8.79
C ALA A 103 4.99 8.20 -9.79
N ILE A 104 4.49 7.72 -10.93
CA ILE A 104 5.28 7.19 -12.03
C ILE A 104 4.91 7.94 -13.30
N VAL A 105 5.90 8.46 -14.01
CA VAL A 105 5.75 9.05 -15.35
C VAL A 105 6.60 8.23 -16.30
N ALA A 106 5.97 7.58 -17.27
CA ALA A 106 6.62 6.64 -18.17
C ALA A 106 6.37 6.99 -19.65
N GLU A 107 7.45 7.10 -20.42
CA GLU A 107 7.36 7.33 -21.85
C GLU A 107 7.01 6.05 -22.61
N VAL A 108 5.99 6.13 -23.46
CA VAL A 108 5.56 5.02 -24.32
C VAL A 108 6.11 5.16 -25.75
N PRO A 109 6.24 4.05 -26.52
CA PRO A 109 6.65 4.10 -27.92
C PRO A 109 5.84 5.10 -28.74
N ARG A 110 6.48 5.77 -29.71
CA ARG A 110 5.85 6.87 -30.48
C ARG A 110 4.59 6.46 -31.25
N HIS A 111 4.49 5.19 -31.63
CA HIS A 111 3.38 4.62 -32.41
C HIS A 111 2.61 3.54 -31.63
N SER A 112 2.55 3.64 -30.30
CA SER A 112 1.75 2.72 -29.48
C SER A 112 0.25 2.90 -29.73
N ASP A 113 -0.48 1.79 -29.77
CA ASP A 113 -1.94 1.79 -29.76
C ASP A 113 -2.46 2.25 -28.39
N GLU A 114 -3.36 3.22 -28.37
CA GLU A 114 -3.94 3.74 -27.12
C GLU A 114 -4.81 2.69 -26.41
N SER A 115 -5.31 1.68 -27.13
CA SER A 115 -6.05 0.55 -26.55
C SER A 115 -5.20 -0.28 -25.57
N ALA A 116 -3.87 -0.26 -25.69
CA ALA A 116 -2.94 -1.00 -24.82
C ALA A 116 -2.62 -0.26 -23.51
N TYR A 117 -2.93 1.04 -23.39
CA TYR A 117 -2.57 1.85 -22.23
C TYR A 117 -3.16 1.35 -20.90
N PRO A 118 -4.43 0.94 -20.82
CA PRO A 118 -4.98 0.40 -19.58
C PRO A 118 -4.26 -0.87 -19.12
N ASP A 119 -3.90 -1.76 -20.05
CA ASP A 119 -3.21 -3.00 -19.74
C ASP A 119 -1.75 -2.77 -19.31
N TRP A 120 -1.07 -1.78 -19.90
CA TRP A 120 0.24 -1.34 -19.42
C TRP A 120 0.19 -0.75 -18.01
N VAL A 121 -0.76 0.14 -17.74
CA VAL A 121 -0.91 0.70 -16.38
C VAL A 121 -1.22 -0.40 -15.37
N ARG A 122 -2.11 -1.34 -15.70
CA ARG A 122 -2.41 -2.50 -14.85
C ARG A 122 -1.16 -3.32 -14.57
N SER A 123 -0.39 -3.63 -15.61
CA SER A 123 0.86 -4.40 -15.50
C SER A 123 1.91 -3.67 -14.66
N ILE A 124 2.05 -2.35 -14.86
CA ILE A 124 2.93 -1.48 -14.06
C ILE A 124 2.54 -1.53 -12.59
N ARG A 125 1.27 -1.28 -12.26
CA ARG A 125 0.81 -1.29 -10.87
C ARG A 125 1.06 -2.63 -10.20
N ARG A 126 0.59 -3.72 -10.83
CA ARG A 126 0.75 -5.08 -10.30
C ARG A 126 2.22 -5.40 -10.03
N THR A 127 3.09 -5.19 -11.02
CA THR A 127 4.50 -5.55 -10.88
C THR A 127 5.21 -4.64 -9.86
N VAL A 128 4.84 -3.36 -9.78
CA VAL A 128 5.42 -2.45 -8.79
C VAL A 128 4.99 -2.83 -7.37
N ILE A 129 3.75 -3.27 -7.19
CA ILE A 129 3.27 -3.81 -5.90
C ILE A 129 4.00 -5.11 -5.57
N ASP A 130 4.10 -6.04 -6.51
CA ASP A 130 4.71 -7.35 -6.29
C ASP A 130 6.22 -7.25 -5.97
N VAL A 131 6.95 -6.36 -6.67
CA VAL A 131 8.41 -6.25 -6.55
C VAL A 131 8.84 -5.23 -5.49
N HIS A 132 8.15 -4.10 -5.41
CA HIS A 132 8.55 -2.96 -4.55
C HIS A 132 7.63 -2.77 -3.34
N GLU A 133 6.57 -3.57 -3.22
CA GLU A 133 5.60 -3.54 -2.11
C GLU A 133 4.99 -2.15 -1.90
N VAL A 134 4.71 -1.46 -3.01
CA VAL A 134 4.13 -0.13 -3.02
C VAL A 134 3.15 -0.01 -4.18
N ASP A 135 1.94 0.49 -3.91
CA ASP A 135 0.97 0.80 -4.96
C ASP A 135 1.16 2.23 -5.45
N PRO A 136 1.47 2.44 -6.75
CA PRO A 136 1.53 3.77 -7.34
C PRO A 136 0.19 4.50 -7.20
N ARG A 137 0.20 5.70 -6.62
CA ARG A 137 -0.97 6.58 -6.59
C ARG A 137 -1.26 7.15 -7.97
N ASN A 138 -0.22 7.47 -8.73
CA ASN A 138 -0.37 8.06 -10.06
C ASN A 138 0.52 7.33 -11.06
N VAL A 139 -0.04 7.01 -12.22
CA VAL A 139 0.73 6.49 -13.36
C VAL A 139 0.34 7.29 -14.60
N LEU A 140 1.30 8.02 -15.16
CA LEU A 140 1.14 8.83 -16.35
C LEU A 140 1.93 8.21 -17.49
N LEU A 141 1.23 7.83 -18.57
CA LEU A 141 1.86 7.45 -19.83
C LEU A 141 2.00 8.69 -20.69
N VAL A 142 3.22 8.97 -21.15
CA VAL A 142 3.57 10.22 -21.88
C VAL A 142 4.27 9.92 -23.20
N ARG A 143 4.33 10.91 -24.10
CA ARG A 143 5.09 10.76 -25.35
C ARG A 143 6.60 10.71 -25.07
N PRO A 144 7.41 10.11 -25.96
CA PRO A 144 8.86 10.20 -25.87
C PRO A 144 9.36 11.65 -25.77
N ALA A 145 10.46 11.84 -25.03
CA ALA A 145 11.06 13.15 -24.72
C ALA A 145 10.18 14.10 -23.88
N THR A 146 9.29 13.55 -23.06
CA THR A 146 8.51 14.32 -22.07
C THR A 146 9.19 14.31 -20.70
N VAL A 147 9.83 13.20 -20.31
CA VAL A 147 10.53 13.08 -19.03
C VAL A 147 11.81 13.93 -19.10
N PRO A 148 12.00 14.90 -18.19
CA PRO A 148 13.12 15.82 -18.27
C PRO A 148 14.45 15.12 -17.97
N LEU A 149 15.46 15.38 -18.81
CA LEU A 149 16.81 14.86 -18.68
C LEU A 149 17.84 15.95 -18.42
N THR A 150 18.95 15.61 -17.75
CA THR A 150 20.15 16.44 -17.71
C THR A 150 20.81 16.46 -19.09
N SER A 151 21.77 17.38 -19.29
CA SER A 151 22.64 17.37 -20.49
C SER A 151 23.42 16.06 -20.67
N SER A 152 23.59 15.29 -19.59
CA SER A 152 24.21 13.96 -19.57
C SER A 152 23.23 12.80 -19.73
N GLY A 153 21.95 13.08 -20.01
CA GLY A 153 20.92 12.06 -20.25
C GLY A 153 20.34 11.41 -18.99
N LYS A 154 20.61 11.93 -17.78
CA LYS A 154 20.05 11.39 -16.53
C LYS A 154 18.68 11.98 -16.26
N VAL A 155 17.76 11.16 -15.76
CA VAL A 155 16.41 11.60 -15.37
C VAL A 155 16.47 12.68 -14.29
N GLN A 156 15.81 13.81 -14.53
CA GLN A 156 15.66 14.91 -13.58
C GLN A 156 14.38 14.74 -12.77
N ARG A 157 14.34 13.76 -11.86
CA ARG A 157 13.15 13.39 -11.06
C ARG A 157 12.50 14.58 -10.37
N HIS A 158 13.28 15.42 -9.71
CA HIS A 158 12.77 16.62 -9.04
C HIS A 158 12.11 17.62 -10.01
N ARG A 159 12.63 17.76 -11.24
CA ARG A 159 11.98 18.60 -12.27
C ARG A 159 10.69 17.94 -12.77
N CYS A 160 10.70 16.62 -12.95
CA CYS A 160 9.52 15.85 -13.32
C CYS A 160 8.41 15.98 -12.26
N ARG A 161 8.78 15.87 -10.97
CA ARG A 161 7.87 16.11 -9.84
C ARG A 161 7.29 17.52 -9.88
N LYS A 162 8.12 18.56 -10.07
CA LYS A 162 7.62 19.94 -10.19
C LYS A 162 6.63 20.12 -11.34
N MET A 163 6.89 19.51 -12.49
CA MET A 163 5.98 19.54 -13.63
C MET A 163 4.67 18.78 -13.33
N PHE A 164 4.74 17.68 -12.58
CA PHE A 164 3.58 16.93 -12.12
C PHE A 164 2.73 17.75 -11.14
N ASP A 165 3.36 18.34 -10.12
CA ASP A 165 2.68 19.15 -9.09
C ASP A 165 2.02 20.40 -9.70
N ALA A 166 2.60 20.94 -10.78
CA ALA A 166 2.05 22.07 -11.54
C ALA A 166 1.04 21.67 -12.64
N ASP A 167 0.73 20.37 -12.78
CA ASP A 167 -0.13 19.80 -13.83
C ASP A 167 0.31 20.17 -15.27
N GLU A 168 1.62 20.32 -15.49
CA GLU A 168 2.22 20.70 -16.78
C GLU A 168 2.52 19.49 -17.68
N ILE A 169 2.40 18.27 -17.15
CA ILE A 169 2.69 17.04 -17.88
C ILE A 169 1.52 16.66 -18.79
N ARG A 170 1.71 16.85 -20.10
CA ARG A 170 0.76 16.38 -21.12
C ARG A 170 0.88 14.87 -21.31
N CYS A 171 0.01 14.13 -20.62
CA CYS A 171 -0.09 12.68 -20.73
C CYS A 171 -0.99 12.23 -21.89
N LYS A 172 -0.75 11.00 -22.33
CA LYS A 172 -1.59 10.21 -23.23
C LYS A 172 -2.64 9.42 -22.47
N TYR A 173 -2.26 8.93 -21.29
CA TYR A 173 -3.13 8.23 -20.37
C TYR A 173 -2.72 8.58 -18.94
N ARG A 174 -3.70 8.73 -18.06
CA ARG A 174 -3.49 9.04 -16.64
C ARG A 174 -4.33 8.09 -15.81
N TYR A 175 -3.67 7.43 -14.88
CA TYR A 175 -4.29 6.73 -13.78
C TYR A 175 -4.03 7.51 -12.50
N ASP A 176 -5.10 7.82 -11.79
CA ASP A 176 -5.07 8.33 -10.43
C ASP A 176 -5.82 7.33 -9.56
N ARG A 177 -5.17 6.81 -8.51
CA ARG A 177 -5.83 5.96 -7.52
C ARG A 177 -6.88 6.78 -6.80
N LYS A 178 -8.14 6.44 -7.00
CA LYS A 178 -9.27 7.06 -6.28
C LYS A 178 -9.31 6.54 -4.85
N PHE A 179 -9.50 7.42 -3.88
CA PHE A 179 -9.73 7.02 -2.49
C PHE A 179 -11.13 6.41 -2.33
N LEU A 180 -11.29 5.42 -1.44
CA LEU A 180 -12.60 4.84 -1.10
C LEU A 180 -13.68 5.89 -0.80
N SER A 181 -13.30 7.00 -0.17
CA SER A 181 -14.17 8.12 0.23
C SER A 181 -14.55 9.09 -0.90
N GLU A 182 -13.86 9.07 -2.05
CA GLU A 182 -14.10 9.96 -3.21
C GLU A 182 -14.69 9.20 -4.40
N GLN A 183 -14.86 7.90 -4.26
CA GLN A 183 -15.47 7.05 -5.28
C GLN A 183 -16.99 7.15 -5.19
N ALA A 184 -17.65 7.10 -6.35
CA ALA A 184 -19.11 7.05 -6.41
C ALA A 184 -19.57 5.88 -5.53
N PRO A 185 -20.58 6.09 -4.66
CA PRO A 185 -21.11 5.00 -3.85
C PRO A 185 -21.57 3.89 -4.79
N ILE A 186 -20.94 2.72 -4.69
CA ILE A 186 -21.46 1.52 -5.35
C ILE A 186 -22.76 1.22 -4.62
N ALA A 187 -23.86 1.11 -5.36
CA ALA A 187 -25.15 0.84 -4.76
C ALA A 187 -25.08 -0.52 -4.04
N ILE A 188 -25.11 -0.48 -2.70
CA ILE A 188 -25.07 -1.67 -1.87
C ILE A 188 -26.37 -2.45 -2.14
N PRO A 189 -26.30 -3.70 -2.63
CA PRO A 189 -27.49 -4.47 -2.92
C PRO A 189 -28.24 -4.78 -1.63
N LYS A 190 -29.57 -4.66 -1.65
CA LYS A 190 -30.38 -5.06 -0.51
C LYS A 190 -30.42 -6.58 -0.43
N LEU A 191 -29.78 -7.12 0.61
CA LEU A 191 -29.86 -8.55 0.90
C LEU A 191 -31.27 -8.91 1.38
N PRO A 192 -31.82 -10.07 0.98
CA PRO A 192 -33.01 -10.62 1.60
C PRO A 192 -32.78 -10.82 3.10
N GLU A 193 -33.80 -10.56 3.92
CA GLU A 193 -33.70 -10.76 5.39
C GLU A 193 -33.42 -12.22 5.75
N HIS A 194 -34.03 -13.17 5.03
CA HIS A 194 -33.89 -14.61 5.24
C HIS A 194 -33.68 -15.35 3.91
N PRO A 195 -32.45 -15.36 3.37
CA PRO A 195 -32.16 -15.98 2.08
C PRO A 195 -32.27 -17.51 2.17
N THR A 196 -33.06 -18.10 1.29
CA THR A 196 -33.26 -19.55 1.22
C THR A 196 -32.52 -20.16 0.02
N ALA A 197 -32.53 -21.49 -0.09
CA ALA A 197 -31.99 -22.18 -1.26
C ALA A 197 -32.64 -21.73 -2.59
N ALA A 198 -33.87 -21.22 -2.58
CA ALA A 198 -34.55 -20.67 -3.75
C ALA A 198 -33.95 -19.33 -4.22
N ASP A 199 -33.33 -18.58 -3.31
CA ASP A 199 -32.75 -17.26 -3.58
C ASP A 199 -31.32 -17.34 -4.12
N ARG A 200 -30.72 -18.54 -4.17
CA ARG A 200 -29.32 -18.74 -4.57
C ARG A 200 -28.99 -18.12 -5.93
N GLU A 201 -29.82 -18.35 -6.94
CA GLU A 201 -29.56 -17.87 -8.30
C GLU A 201 -29.81 -16.36 -8.45
N PRO A 202 -30.91 -15.78 -7.91
CA PRO A 202 -31.07 -14.33 -7.78
C PRO A 202 -29.93 -13.63 -7.01
N LEU A 203 -29.51 -14.18 -5.86
CA LEU A 203 -28.41 -13.64 -5.06
C LEU A 203 -27.10 -13.67 -5.82
N THR A 204 -26.78 -14.78 -6.48
CA THR A 204 -25.55 -14.91 -7.27
C THR A 204 -25.50 -13.82 -8.35
N ARG A 205 -26.58 -13.63 -9.12
CA ARG A 205 -26.65 -12.59 -10.16
C ARG A 205 -26.52 -11.17 -9.59
N MET A 206 -27.09 -10.93 -8.42
CA MET A 206 -26.99 -9.63 -7.73
C MET A 206 -25.54 -9.35 -7.27
N ILE A 207 -24.88 -10.35 -6.67
CA ILE A 207 -23.48 -10.24 -6.25
C ILE A 207 -22.57 -10.09 -7.47
N GLU A 208 -22.83 -10.80 -8.57
CA GLU A 208 -22.09 -10.65 -9.84
C GLU A 208 -22.17 -9.21 -10.38
N ALA A 209 -23.36 -8.62 -10.39
CA ALA A 209 -23.54 -7.23 -10.82
C ALA A 209 -22.76 -6.25 -9.92
N TRP A 210 -22.82 -6.45 -8.61
CA TRP A 210 -22.09 -5.63 -7.64
C TRP A 210 -20.57 -5.77 -7.77
N LEU A 211 -20.05 -7.00 -7.87
CA LEU A 211 -18.62 -7.25 -8.06
C LEU A 211 -18.12 -6.70 -9.40
N ALA A 212 -18.92 -6.81 -10.47
CA ALA A 212 -18.58 -6.22 -11.76
C ALA A 212 -18.48 -4.69 -11.68
N GLU A 213 -19.43 -4.04 -11.01
CA GLU A 213 -19.39 -2.60 -10.75
C GLU A 213 -18.20 -2.22 -9.85
N TRP A 214 -17.92 -3.03 -8.83
CA TRP A 214 -16.78 -2.86 -7.94
C TRP A 214 -15.45 -2.91 -8.71
N LEU A 215 -15.27 -3.87 -9.63
CA LEU A 215 -14.09 -3.94 -10.49
C LEU A 215 -13.91 -2.68 -11.35
N VAL A 216 -15.00 -2.11 -11.85
CA VAL A 216 -14.96 -0.89 -12.65
C VAL A 216 -14.60 0.32 -11.80
N VAL A 217 -15.32 0.49 -10.69
CA VAL A 217 -15.23 1.70 -9.85
C VAL A 217 -13.96 1.72 -9.01
N ARG A 218 -13.57 0.57 -8.46
CA ARG A 218 -12.50 0.44 -7.46
C ARG A 218 -11.21 -0.06 -8.08
N ALA A 219 -11.27 -1.12 -8.90
CA ALA A 219 -10.09 -1.67 -9.57
C ALA A 219 -9.75 -0.95 -10.90
N GLY A 220 -10.59 -0.03 -11.37
CA GLY A 220 -10.34 0.77 -12.57
C GLY A 220 -10.40 -0.04 -13.87
N VAL A 221 -11.13 -1.16 -13.87
CA VAL A 221 -11.34 -2.00 -15.05
C VAL A 221 -12.26 -1.28 -16.04
N ALA A 222 -11.96 -1.37 -17.33
CA ALA A 222 -12.82 -0.77 -18.35
C ALA A 222 -14.19 -1.47 -18.36
N PRO A 223 -15.34 -0.74 -18.33
CA PRO A 223 -16.67 -1.33 -18.14
C PRO A 223 -17.03 -2.46 -19.10
N HIS A 224 -16.57 -2.40 -20.34
CA HIS A 224 -16.86 -3.37 -21.40
C HIS A 224 -15.91 -4.59 -21.40
N THR A 225 -14.95 -4.64 -20.48
CA THR A 225 -13.93 -5.71 -20.39
C THR A 225 -14.16 -6.66 -19.22
N VAL A 226 -15.20 -6.41 -18.41
CA VAL A 226 -15.56 -7.27 -17.29
C VAL A 226 -16.29 -8.50 -17.82
N GLU A 227 -15.70 -9.67 -17.57
CA GLU A 227 -16.10 -11.00 -17.96
C GLU A 227 -16.16 -11.83 -16.68
N LEU A 228 -17.29 -12.49 -16.43
CA LEU A 228 -17.57 -13.09 -15.12
C LEU A 228 -16.64 -14.27 -14.77
N ASP A 229 -16.15 -14.97 -15.78
CA ASP A 229 -15.26 -16.13 -15.63
C ASP A 229 -13.77 -15.78 -15.80
N LYS A 230 -13.44 -14.51 -16.03
CA LYS A 230 -12.04 -14.08 -16.15
C LYS A 230 -11.40 -13.95 -14.76
N PRO A 231 -10.18 -14.47 -14.57
CA PRO A 231 -9.48 -14.35 -13.30
C PRO A 231 -9.27 -12.90 -12.85
N PHE A 232 -9.49 -12.63 -11.56
CA PHE A 232 -9.22 -11.34 -10.91
C PHE A 232 -7.78 -10.86 -11.13
N ALA A 233 -6.81 -11.78 -11.12
CA ALA A 233 -5.40 -11.47 -11.40
C ALA A 233 -5.16 -10.87 -12.80
N ASP A 234 -6.00 -11.21 -13.79
CA ASP A 234 -5.91 -10.69 -15.16
C ASP A 234 -6.50 -9.28 -15.28
N TYR A 235 -7.39 -8.93 -14.34
CA TYR A 235 -7.82 -7.54 -14.09
C TYR A 235 -6.81 -6.74 -13.26
N GLY A 236 -5.75 -7.39 -12.78
CA GLY A 236 -4.70 -6.76 -11.99
C GLY A 236 -5.08 -6.59 -10.52
N LEU A 237 -6.00 -7.42 -10.02
CA LEU A 237 -6.20 -7.51 -8.57
C LEU A 237 -4.96 -8.14 -7.94
N ASP A 238 -4.45 -7.46 -6.94
CA ASP A 238 -3.30 -7.84 -6.11
C ASP A 238 -3.74 -8.02 -4.65
N SER A 239 -2.79 -8.33 -3.77
CA SER A 239 -3.04 -8.55 -2.34
C SER A 239 -3.72 -7.35 -1.67
N MET A 240 -3.40 -6.12 -2.07
CA MET A 240 -4.01 -4.92 -1.46
C MET A 240 -5.44 -4.70 -1.92
N THR A 241 -5.68 -4.83 -3.22
CA THR A 241 -7.02 -4.71 -3.83
C THR A 241 -7.94 -5.83 -3.32
N SER A 242 -7.36 -6.97 -2.94
CA SER A 242 -8.09 -8.10 -2.34
C SER A 242 -8.49 -7.86 -0.89
N VAL A 243 -7.65 -7.16 -0.12
CA VAL A 243 -8.01 -6.71 1.24
C VAL A 243 -9.16 -5.69 1.17
N GLU A 244 -9.14 -4.79 0.20
CA GLU A 244 -10.25 -3.83 -0.02
C GLU A 244 -11.53 -4.56 -0.42
N LEU A 245 -11.44 -5.50 -1.37
CA LEU A 245 -12.57 -6.31 -1.80
C LEU A 245 -13.16 -7.12 -0.65
N SER A 246 -12.32 -7.79 0.15
CA SER A 246 -12.78 -8.61 1.27
C SER A 246 -13.45 -7.76 2.35
N GLY A 247 -12.84 -6.62 2.72
CA GLY A 247 -13.40 -5.71 3.72
C GLY A 247 -14.74 -5.12 3.29
N GLU A 248 -14.88 -4.60 2.07
CA GLU A 248 -16.16 -4.05 1.61
C GLU A 248 -17.25 -5.11 1.45
N THR A 249 -16.86 -6.33 1.06
CA THR A 249 -17.81 -7.44 0.97
C THR A 249 -18.26 -7.89 2.35
N GLU A 250 -17.36 -7.94 3.34
CA GLU A 250 -17.67 -8.28 4.73
C GLU A 250 -18.58 -7.23 5.37
N ASP A 251 -18.26 -5.94 5.23
CA ASP A 251 -19.07 -4.83 5.74
C ASP A 251 -20.51 -4.86 5.21
N TRP A 252 -20.67 -5.23 3.94
CA TRP A 252 -21.98 -5.33 3.31
C TRP A 252 -22.72 -6.63 3.67
N SER A 253 -22.05 -7.76 3.57
CA SER A 253 -22.69 -9.09 3.64
C SER A 253 -22.75 -9.68 5.05
N GLY A 254 -21.96 -9.15 5.98
CA GLY A 254 -21.77 -9.70 7.32
C GLY A 254 -21.00 -11.03 7.34
N ILE A 255 -20.47 -11.47 6.20
CA ILE A 255 -19.65 -12.69 6.11
C ILE A 255 -18.19 -12.32 6.31
N GLU A 256 -17.54 -12.97 7.26
CA GLU A 256 -16.11 -12.83 7.48
C GLU A 256 -15.32 -13.37 6.28
N LEU A 257 -14.62 -12.49 5.57
CA LEU A 257 -13.88 -12.84 4.36
C LEU A 257 -12.40 -12.55 4.53
N THR A 258 -11.59 -13.61 4.49
CA THR A 258 -10.14 -13.45 4.44
C THR A 258 -9.69 -12.91 3.07
N PRO A 259 -8.64 -12.08 2.99
CA PRO A 259 -8.16 -11.53 1.71
C PRO A 259 -7.77 -12.57 0.66
N ILE A 260 -7.47 -13.80 1.06
CA ILE A 260 -7.16 -14.92 0.16
C ILE A 260 -8.42 -15.48 -0.54
N VAL A 261 -9.63 -15.03 -0.18
CA VAL A 261 -10.87 -15.51 -0.78
C VAL A 261 -10.90 -15.29 -2.29
N ALA A 262 -10.37 -14.17 -2.78
CA ALA A 262 -10.28 -13.89 -4.21
C ALA A 262 -9.26 -14.79 -4.94
N TRP A 263 -8.45 -15.58 -4.22
CA TRP A 263 -7.48 -16.53 -4.79
C TRP A 263 -8.08 -17.93 -4.80
N ASN A 264 -8.87 -18.26 -3.78
CA ASN A 264 -9.63 -19.50 -3.71
C ASN A 264 -10.84 -19.49 -4.68
N HIS A 265 -11.39 -18.30 -4.92
CA HIS A 265 -12.48 -18.05 -5.85
C HIS A 265 -12.05 -16.99 -6.87
N PRO A 266 -11.15 -17.34 -7.82
CA PRO A 266 -10.44 -16.39 -8.66
C PRO A 266 -11.28 -15.63 -9.69
N THR A 267 -12.59 -15.82 -9.78
CA THR A 267 -13.43 -15.12 -10.76
C THR A 267 -14.67 -14.53 -10.10
N VAL A 268 -15.28 -13.52 -10.73
CA VAL A 268 -16.55 -12.92 -10.28
C VAL A 268 -17.61 -14.01 -10.10
N ALA A 269 -17.79 -14.89 -11.09
CA ALA A 269 -18.76 -15.98 -11.03
C ALA A 269 -18.50 -16.96 -9.88
N GLN A 270 -17.24 -17.25 -9.56
CA GLN A 270 -16.88 -18.18 -8.49
C GLN A 270 -17.07 -17.54 -7.11
N LEU A 271 -16.62 -16.28 -6.94
CA LEU A 271 -16.74 -15.56 -5.69
C LEU A 271 -18.21 -15.25 -5.36
N SER A 272 -19.01 -14.84 -6.35
CA SER A 272 -20.46 -14.63 -6.17
C SER A 272 -21.19 -15.88 -5.70
N ARG A 273 -20.86 -17.05 -6.28
CA ARG A 273 -21.45 -18.34 -5.87
C ARG A 273 -21.04 -18.73 -4.45
N PHE A 274 -19.80 -18.44 -4.07
CA PHE A 274 -19.32 -18.67 -2.71
C PHE A 274 -20.06 -17.79 -1.70
N ILE A 275 -20.10 -16.48 -1.92
CA ILE A 275 -20.80 -15.53 -1.05
C ILE A 275 -22.29 -15.88 -0.95
N ALA A 276 -22.96 -16.17 -2.07
CA ALA A 276 -24.37 -16.59 -2.06
C ALA A 276 -24.61 -17.88 -1.26
N LYS A 277 -23.65 -18.82 -1.29
CA LYS A 277 -23.73 -20.05 -0.50
C LYS A 277 -23.56 -19.77 0.99
N GLU A 278 -22.59 -18.94 1.37
CA GLU A 278 -22.35 -18.57 2.76
C GLU A 278 -23.52 -17.79 3.36
N LEU A 279 -24.14 -16.86 2.61
CA LEU A 279 -25.33 -16.12 3.03
C LEU A 279 -26.53 -17.03 3.34
N ILE A 280 -26.70 -18.11 2.56
CA ILE A 280 -27.76 -19.10 2.80
C ILE A 280 -27.39 -20.05 3.96
N GLY A 281 -26.09 -20.31 4.15
CA GLY A 281 -25.56 -21.24 5.14
C GLY A 281 -25.46 -20.67 6.56
N SER A 282 -25.14 -19.39 6.70
CA SER A 282 -24.99 -18.70 8.00
C SER A 282 -26.29 -18.72 8.80
N GLU A 283 -27.44 -18.46 8.16
CA GLU A 283 -28.76 -18.54 8.82
C GLU A 283 -29.19 -19.95 9.22
N THR A 284 -28.75 -20.98 8.47
CA THR A 284 -29.12 -22.37 8.80
C THR A 284 -28.49 -22.79 10.13
N SER A 285 -27.35 -22.20 10.49
CA SER A 285 -26.65 -22.46 11.76
C SER A 285 -27.27 -21.67 12.94
N GLU A 286 -27.69 -20.42 12.73
CA GLU A 286 -28.39 -19.63 13.77
C GLU A 286 -29.80 -20.16 14.08
N ASN A 287 -30.56 -20.61 13.08
CA ASN A 287 -31.94 -21.09 13.27
C ASN A 287 -32.02 -22.51 13.89
N GLN A 288 -30.88 -23.22 13.99
CA GLN A 288 -30.79 -24.54 14.62
C GLN A 288 -30.50 -24.45 16.13
N LEU A 289 -29.84 -23.38 16.60
CA LEU A 289 -29.57 -23.13 18.02
C LEU A 289 -30.79 -22.64 18.81
N VAL A 290 -31.84 -22.14 18.14
CA VAL A 290 -33.06 -21.60 18.79
C VAL A 290 -34.17 -22.67 18.95
N ARG A 291 -33.97 -23.90 18.45
CA ARG A 291 -35.01 -24.95 18.42
C ARG A 291 -34.59 -26.23 19.16
N GLU A 292 -34.35 -26.15 20.46
CA GLU A 292 -34.47 -27.34 21.34
C GLU A 292 -35.77 -27.28 22.16
N PRO A 293 -36.58 -28.37 22.21
CA PRO A 293 -37.80 -28.39 22.97
C PRO A 293 -37.51 -28.60 24.47
N SER A 294 -38.10 -27.72 25.28
CA SER A 294 -38.11 -27.77 26.74
C SER A 294 -38.68 -29.11 27.23
N ILE A 295 -37.83 -29.96 27.85
CA ILE A 295 -38.27 -31.11 28.63
C ILE A 295 -38.22 -30.73 30.11
N ALA A 296 -39.40 -30.66 30.71
CA ALA A 296 -39.60 -30.50 32.14
C ALA A 296 -39.09 -31.73 32.91
N ASN A 297 -38.36 -31.51 34.01
CA ASN A 297 -38.58 -32.34 35.21
C ASN A 297 -38.17 -31.65 36.51
N THR A 298 -38.96 -31.97 37.52
CA THR A 298 -39.11 -31.38 38.85
C THR A 298 -38.12 -31.88 39.91
N SER A 299 -37.80 -30.98 40.84
CA SER A 299 -37.62 -31.15 42.30
C SER A 299 -36.29 -31.57 42.94
N HIS A 300 -35.88 -30.70 43.88
CA HIS A 300 -35.22 -30.91 45.19
C HIS A 300 -33.95 -31.79 45.31
N ASN A 301 -32.81 -31.16 45.68
CA ASN A 301 -32.29 -31.12 47.06
C ASN A 301 -30.89 -30.48 47.17
N GLY A 302 -30.67 -29.70 48.23
CA GLY A 302 -29.46 -29.73 49.06
C GLY A 302 -28.12 -29.25 48.49
N ALA A 303 -27.68 -28.08 48.95
CA ALA A 303 -26.26 -27.70 49.10
C ALA A 303 -25.47 -28.77 49.91
N PRO A 304 -24.12 -28.85 49.90
CA PRO A 304 -23.22 -27.68 49.87
C PRO A 304 -21.83 -27.80 49.19
N THR A 305 -21.19 -26.62 49.09
CA THR A 305 -19.74 -26.34 49.13
C THR A 305 -18.84 -26.86 48.00
N ARG A 306 -18.26 -25.91 47.23
CA ARG A 306 -16.80 -25.82 47.03
C ARG A 306 -16.35 -24.47 46.43
N GLU A 307 -15.39 -23.89 47.14
CA GLU A 307 -14.20 -23.15 46.69
C GLU A 307 -14.36 -22.01 45.65
N SER A 308 -14.28 -20.81 46.22
CA SER A 308 -13.89 -19.55 45.59
C SER A 308 -12.50 -19.61 44.92
N VAL A 309 -12.43 -19.20 43.66
CA VAL A 309 -11.22 -18.64 43.05
C VAL A 309 -11.60 -17.39 42.24
N ASP A 310 -11.33 -16.25 42.89
CA ASP A 310 -10.87 -14.96 42.38
C ASP A 310 -11.18 -14.56 40.91
N GLU A 311 -12.19 -13.70 40.74
CA GLU A 311 -12.32 -12.81 39.58
C GLU A 311 -11.61 -11.47 39.89
N SER A 312 -10.39 -11.29 39.39
CA SER A 312 -9.72 -9.99 39.40
C SER A 312 -10.19 -9.14 38.21
N VAL A 313 -11.24 -8.35 38.47
CA VAL A 313 -11.42 -6.93 38.12
C VAL A 313 -10.75 -6.44 36.82
N SER A 314 -11.56 -6.32 35.76
CA SER A 314 -11.36 -5.32 34.70
C SER A 314 -11.88 -3.97 35.21
N GLN A 315 -10.98 -3.05 35.56
CA GLN A 315 -11.35 -1.66 35.84
C GLN A 315 -11.51 -0.92 34.51
N ASP A 316 -12.74 -0.53 34.18
CA ASP A 316 -13.02 0.47 33.15
C ASP A 316 -12.42 1.80 33.59
N VAL A 317 -11.28 2.17 32.99
CA VAL A 317 -10.65 3.48 33.19
C VAL A 317 -11.49 4.52 32.46
N SER A 318 -11.91 5.56 33.17
CA SER A 318 -12.76 6.60 32.59
C SER A 318 -11.98 7.44 31.56
N PRO A 319 -12.65 8.01 30.54
CA PRO A 319 -11.99 8.83 29.52
C PRO A 319 -11.18 10.00 30.09
N GLU A 320 -11.63 10.57 31.22
CA GLU A 320 -10.96 11.69 31.91
C GLU A 320 -9.66 11.25 32.60
N GLU A 321 -9.61 10.03 33.14
CA GLU A 321 -8.38 9.44 33.71
C GLU A 321 -7.36 9.09 32.61
N LEU A 322 -7.83 8.69 31.43
CA LEU A 322 -6.98 8.42 30.28
C LEU A 322 -6.35 9.72 29.73
N GLU A 323 -7.12 10.80 29.70
CA GLU A 323 -6.65 12.11 29.25
C GLU A 323 -5.65 12.73 30.23
N ALA A 324 -5.85 12.53 31.53
CA ALA A 324 -4.88 12.91 32.56
C ALA A 324 -3.56 12.13 32.45
N LEU A 325 -3.62 10.82 32.23
CA LEU A 325 -2.43 9.98 32.03
C LEU A 325 -1.66 10.34 30.74
N LEU A 326 -2.37 10.69 29.66
CA LEU A 326 -1.75 11.13 28.41
C LEU A 326 -1.05 12.48 28.57
N SER A 327 -1.63 13.41 29.33
CA SER A 327 -1.02 14.70 29.62
C SER A 327 0.24 14.57 30.50
N GLU A 328 0.27 13.59 31.41
CA GLU A 328 1.45 13.28 32.22
C GLU A 328 2.59 12.70 31.38
N ILE A 329 2.27 11.88 30.36
CA ILE A 329 3.26 11.30 29.44
C ILE A 329 3.86 12.35 28.49
N GLU A 330 3.07 13.33 28.06
CA GLU A 330 3.53 14.41 27.17
C GLU A 330 4.50 15.41 27.86
N GLN A 331 4.57 15.42 29.20
CA GLN A 331 5.47 16.28 29.95
C GLN A 331 6.78 15.60 30.38
N LEU A 332 6.96 14.31 30.08
CA LEU A 332 8.19 13.60 30.38
C LEU A 332 9.31 14.00 29.41
N SER A 333 10.49 14.29 29.95
CA SER A 333 11.67 14.54 29.14
C SER A 333 12.18 13.25 28.49
N ASP A 334 12.86 13.36 27.35
CA ASP A 334 13.44 12.22 26.63
C ASP A 334 14.33 11.32 27.52
N ALA A 335 14.96 11.91 28.55
CA ALA A 335 15.78 11.19 29.53
C ALA A 335 14.96 10.33 30.51
N GLU A 336 13.72 10.71 30.81
CA GLU A 336 12.82 9.97 31.72
C GLU A 336 12.11 8.82 30.98
N ILE A 337 11.82 9.01 29.69
CA ILE A 337 11.25 7.98 28.80
C ILE A 337 12.26 6.83 28.61
N ASP A 338 13.54 7.14 28.40
CA ASP A 338 14.59 6.14 28.27
C ASP A 338 14.83 5.34 29.57
N ALA A 339 14.68 5.99 30.74
CA ALA A 339 14.75 5.31 32.03
C ALA A 339 13.60 4.31 32.23
N ALA A 340 12.36 4.72 31.91
CA ALA A 340 11.17 3.88 32.04
C ALA A 340 11.16 2.66 31.08
N LEU A 341 11.74 2.81 29.89
CA LEU A 341 11.89 1.72 28.92
C LEU A 341 13.00 0.74 29.28
N SER A 342 13.98 1.17 30.08
CA SER A 342 15.09 0.32 30.53
C SER A 342 14.68 -0.69 31.62
N ASP A 343 13.73 -0.32 32.49
CA ASP A 343 13.25 -1.17 33.58
C ASP A 343 12.30 -2.29 33.10
N LYS A 344 11.62 -2.14 31.96
CA LYS A 344 10.76 -3.18 31.38
C LYS A 344 11.50 -4.27 30.61
N LYS A 345 12.81 -4.13 30.37
CA LYS A 345 13.63 -5.15 29.70
C LYS A 345 14.24 -6.21 30.63
N LYS A 346 13.91 -6.18 31.93
CA LYS A 346 14.45 -7.10 32.95
C LYS A 346 13.44 -8.04 33.61
N THR A 347 12.24 -8.14 33.08
CA THR A 347 11.23 -9.14 33.50
C THR A 347 10.76 -9.90 32.27
#